data_AF-A0A7Y7TIJ1-F1
#
_entry.id   AF-A0A7Y7TIJ1-F1
#
_cell.length_a   1.000
_cell.length_b   1.000
_cell.length_c   1.000
_cell.angle_alpha   90.00
_cell.angle_beta   90.00
_cell.angle_gamma   90.00
#
_symmetry.space_group_name_H-M   'P 1'
#
loop_
_entity.id
_entity.type
_entity.pdbx_description
1 polymer ?
#
loop_
_entity_poly.entity_id
_entity_poly.type
_entity_poly.pdbx_seq_one_letter_code
_entity_poly.pdbx_strand_id
1 'polypeptide(L)'
;MSKNKLYLGLIVILISSLFSKAYAINETNIVKKDSVVIVEYITCTKDLIKQGQNVIQQQNLVYDEKNKVFYVININNNSLDIIDYSNLDSLKFIKKIDLSAYGKTPTSLAFANKTLAITIENKVILDSGKVVFLNPNGDYITSLAVAPYVKSIAFDEIDKKVFITNFDASGYKINVIDISKGIENISDANITTLTYEKEKAADSFIKLDPIGIGMTMVAMSIVFVALILLYLIFIYIGYLNTSGFRKKSLEKKGKLEEASKIGEDAPGDVYAAIAIALHLYQSQIHDEENTVITMEKVARTYSPWSSKIYGLRQSPNS
;
A
#
# COMPACT_ATOMS: atom_id res chain seq x y z
N MET A 1 2.58 -5.55 -41.80
CA MET A 1 3.79 -5.11 -41.08
C MET A 1 3.45 -4.84 -39.61
N SER A 2 3.16 -5.90 -38.83
CA SER A 2 2.93 -5.86 -37.37
C SER A 2 2.65 -7.29 -36.86
N LYS A 3 3.69 -8.14 -36.79
CA LYS A 3 3.64 -9.44 -36.07
C LYS A 3 4.95 -9.84 -35.37
N ASN A 4 6.00 -9.03 -35.43
CA ASN A 4 7.33 -9.39 -34.93
C ASN A 4 7.73 -8.80 -33.55
N LYS A 5 6.82 -8.12 -32.83
CA LYS A 5 7.12 -7.61 -31.48
C LYS A 5 6.58 -8.48 -30.33
N LEU A 6 5.78 -9.51 -30.62
CA LEU A 6 5.26 -10.43 -29.59
C LEU A 6 6.23 -11.58 -29.24
N TYR A 7 7.27 -11.82 -30.06
CA TYR A 7 8.19 -12.94 -29.87
C TYR A 7 9.40 -12.63 -28.98
N LEU A 8 9.70 -11.36 -28.69
CA LEU A 8 10.82 -11.01 -27.81
C LEU A 8 10.48 -11.11 -26.31
N GLY A 9 9.20 -11.02 -25.94
CA GLY A 9 8.73 -11.21 -24.57
C GLY A 9 8.63 -12.68 -24.13
N LEU A 10 8.45 -13.61 -25.08
CA LEU A 10 8.40 -15.04 -24.79
C LEU A 10 9.79 -15.67 -24.61
N ILE A 11 10.83 -15.05 -25.17
CA ILE A 11 12.21 -15.55 -25.10
C ILE A 11 12.86 -15.22 -23.74
N VAL A 12 12.41 -14.19 -23.02
CA VAL A 12 12.94 -13.86 -21.68
C VAL A 12 12.31 -14.72 -20.58
N ILE A 13 11.08 -15.23 -20.77
CA ILE A 13 10.43 -16.15 -19.82
C ILE A 13 10.97 -17.58 -19.96
N LEU A 14 11.58 -17.93 -21.10
CA LEU A 14 12.22 -19.24 -21.30
C LEU A 14 13.67 -19.32 -20.80
N ILE A 15 14.32 -18.20 -20.47
CA ILE A 15 15.69 -18.20 -19.95
C ILE A 15 15.73 -18.57 -18.45
N SER A 16 14.62 -18.46 -17.71
CA SER A 16 14.53 -18.99 -16.34
C SER A 16 14.33 -20.51 -16.27
N SER A 17 13.99 -21.17 -17.38
CA SER A 17 13.86 -22.64 -17.44
C SER A 17 15.08 -23.34 -18.06
N LEU A 18 16.08 -22.59 -18.54
CA LEU A 18 17.23 -23.14 -19.28
C LEU A 18 18.56 -23.12 -18.51
N PHE A 19 18.62 -22.51 -17.32
CA PHE A 19 19.70 -22.74 -16.35
C PHE A 19 19.38 -23.83 -15.32
N SER A 20 18.31 -24.61 -15.56
CA SER A 20 18.12 -25.94 -14.97
C SER A 20 18.95 -26.96 -15.74
N LYS A 21 20.26 -26.97 -15.50
CA LYS A 21 21.10 -28.11 -15.84
C LYS A 21 21.72 -28.69 -14.57
N ALA A 22 20.84 -29.22 -13.72
CA ALA A 22 21.15 -30.39 -12.91
C ALA A 22 19.97 -31.37 -13.08
N TYR A 23 20.20 -32.36 -13.95
CA TYR A 23 19.46 -33.62 -14.04
C TYR A 23 17.96 -33.57 -14.42
N ALA A 24 17.71 -33.63 -15.73
CA ALA A 24 16.49 -34.24 -16.26
C ALA A 24 16.68 -35.78 -16.26
N ILE A 25 15.89 -36.50 -15.47
CA ILE A 25 15.69 -37.95 -15.62
C ILE A 25 14.37 -38.13 -16.37
N ASN A 26 14.46 -38.78 -17.53
CA ASN A 26 13.36 -39.11 -18.43
C ASN A 26 12.18 -39.76 -17.71
N GLU A 27 10.99 -39.28 -18.03
CA GLU A 27 9.73 -39.99 -17.85
C GLU A 27 9.73 -41.23 -18.75
N THR A 28 9.79 -42.42 -18.16
CA THR A 28 9.13 -43.68 -18.58
C THR A 28 9.80 -44.86 -17.87
N ASN A 29 9.51 -45.04 -16.57
CA ASN A 29 9.27 -46.34 -15.94
C ASN A 29 9.08 -46.15 -14.45
N ILE A 30 7.82 -46.23 -14.03
CA ILE A 30 7.46 -46.34 -12.62
C ILE A 30 7.82 -47.76 -12.18
N VAL A 31 8.82 -47.89 -11.32
CA VAL A 31 8.88 -48.99 -10.35
C VAL A 31 8.93 -48.37 -8.96
N LYS A 32 7.81 -48.47 -8.26
CA LYS A 32 7.58 -48.06 -6.86
C LYS A 32 8.41 -48.92 -5.89
N LYS A 33 9.22 -48.25 -5.06
CA LYS A 33 9.68 -48.56 -3.68
C LYS A 33 11.02 -47.83 -3.51
N ASP A 34 11.28 -46.94 -2.55
CA ASP A 34 10.74 -46.78 -1.22
C ASP A 34 10.48 -45.30 -0.91
N SER A 35 9.19 -45.00 -0.78
CA SER A 35 8.60 -43.68 -0.65
C SER A 35 8.30 -43.36 0.82
N VAL A 36 9.14 -43.81 1.76
CA VAL A 36 8.70 -43.92 3.16
C VAL A 36 9.29 -42.88 4.10
N VAL A 37 10.45 -42.25 3.86
CA VAL A 37 10.99 -41.31 4.88
C VAL A 37 11.25 -39.85 4.47
N ILE A 38 11.16 -39.52 3.17
CA ILE A 38 10.82 -38.14 2.77
C ILE A 38 9.35 -37.81 3.18
N VAL A 39 8.54 -38.85 3.44
CA VAL A 39 7.17 -38.74 3.95
C VAL A 39 7.11 -38.29 5.42
N GLU A 40 8.17 -38.43 6.22
CA GLU A 40 8.16 -37.89 7.60
C GLU A 40 8.53 -36.40 7.69
N TYR A 41 9.23 -35.83 6.71
CA TYR A 41 9.33 -34.36 6.57
C TYR A 41 7.97 -33.72 6.18
N ILE A 42 7.10 -34.51 5.53
CA ILE A 42 5.68 -34.19 5.28
C ILE A 42 4.80 -34.47 6.52
N THR A 43 5.31 -35.20 7.53
CA THR A 43 4.54 -35.59 8.72
C THR A 43 4.86 -34.73 9.95
N CYS A 44 6.08 -34.22 10.09
CA CYS A 44 6.38 -33.20 11.11
C CYS A 44 5.59 -31.89 10.89
N THR A 45 5.16 -31.64 9.65
CA THR A 45 4.22 -30.56 9.36
C THR A 45 2.79 -30.88 9.79
N LYS A 46 2.34 -32.14 9.87
CA LYS A 46 0.94 -32.47 10.26
C LYS A 46 0.61 -32.22 11.73
N ASP A 47 1.56 -32.39 12.64
CA ASP A 47 1.34 -32.09 14.06
C ASP A 47 1.48 -30.58 14.36
N LEU A 48 2.19 -29.83 13.52
CA LEU A 48 2.20 -28.36 13.53
C LEU A 48 0.94 -27.76 12.86
N ILE A 49 0.33 -28.46 11.89
CA ILE A 49 -0.83 -27.99 11.11
C ILE A 49 -2.17 -28.05 11.90
N LYS A 50 -2.22 -28.67 13.09
CA LYS A 50 -3.36 -28.46 13.99
C LYS A 50 -3.40 -27.06 14.63
N GLN A 51 -2.37 -26.24 14.42
CA GLN A 51 -2.41 -24.80 14.62
C GLN A 51 -2.07 -24.14 13.29
N GLY A 52 -3.12 -23.78 12.54
CA GLY A 52 -3.00 -23.33 11.16
C GLY A 52 -2.03 -22.16 10.98
N GLN A 53 -0.83 -22.46 10.50
CA GLN A 53 0.06 -21.64 9.67
C GLN A 53 1.31 -22.46 9.37
N ASN A 54 1.86 -22.33 8.14
CA ASN A 54 3.21 -22.72 7.65
C ASN A 54 3.21 -23.62 6.40
N VAL A 55 3.22 -22.98 5.22
CA VAL A 55 3.60 -23.61 3.94
C VAL A 55 5.08 -23.30 3.68
N ILE A 56 5.95 -24.30 3.69
CA ILE A 56 7.37 -24.16 3.34
C ILE A 56 7.49 -24.15 1.82
N GLN A 57 8.00 -23.04 1.25
CA GLN A 57 8.22 -22.90 -0.19
C GLN A 57 9.55 -23.54 -0.61
N GLN A 58 9.65 -24.02 -1.85
CA GLN A 58 10.81 -24.75 -2.44
C GLN A 58 12.17 -24.02 -2.32
N GLN A 59 12.19 -22.74 -1.97
CA GLN A 59 13.39 -21.89 -1.83
C GLN A 59 14.04 -21.96 -0.44
N ASN A 60 13.50 -22.79 0.47
CA ASN A 60 13.91 -22.84 1.87
C ASN A 60 14.82 -24.02 2.25
N LEU A 61 15.14 -24.91 1.31
CA LEU A 61 15.93 -26.11 1.56
C LEU A 61 16.95 -26.32 0.44
N VAL A 62 18.20 -26.53 0.83
CA VAL A 62 19.27 -27.00 -0.06
C VAL A 62 20.00 -28.17 0.59
N TYR A 63 20.75 -28.95 -0.19
CA TYR A 63 21.45 -30.13 0.31
C TYR A 63 22.87 -30.20 -0.21
N ASP A 64 23.75 -30.75 0.61
CA ASP A 64 25.10 -31.15 0.24
C ASP A 64 25.13 -32.67 0.06
N GLU A 65 25.14 -33.12 -1.20
CA GLU A 65 25.12 -34.54 -1.53
C GLU A 65 26.33 -35.30 -1.00
N LYS A 66 27.49 -34.63 -0.91
CA LYS A 66 28.75 -35.25 -0.52
C LYS A 66 28.78 -35.49 0.99
N ASN A 67 28.36 -34.51 1.77
CA ASN A 67 28.37 -34.59 3.22
C ASN A 67 27.06 -35.13 3.82
N LYS A 68 26.04 -35.38 2.99
CA LYS A 68 24.71 -35.83 3.40
C LYS A 68 24.06 -34.89 4.43
N VAL A 69 24.12 -33.59 4.16
CA VAL A 69 23.55 -32.54 5.01
C VAL A 69 22.46 -31.75 4.28
N PHE A 70 21.31 -31.56 4.93
CA PHE A 70 20.29 -30.59 4.57
C PHE A 70 20.52 -29.28 5.31
N TYR A 71 20.32 -28.19 4.59
CA TYR A 71 20.31 -26.83 5.10
C TYR A 71 18.92 -26.26 4.88
N VAL A 72 18.26 -25.83 5.96
CA VAL A 72 16.85 -25.41 5.93
C VAL A 72 16.69 -24.07 6.62
N ILE A 73 16.15 -23.07 5.91
CA ILE A 73 15.77 -21.81 6.55
C ILE A 73 14.36 -21.90 7.14
N ASN A 74 14.24 -21.46 8.40
CA ASN A 74 12.98 -21.34 9.11
C ASN A 74 12.60 -19.87 9.20
N ILE A 75 11.52 -19.50 8.49
CA ILE A 75 11.06 -18.12 8.38
C ILE A 75 10.51 -17.60 9.71
N ASN A 76 9.77 -18.43 10.45
CA ASN A 76 9.11 -18.01 11.70
C ASN A 76 10.10 -17.79 12.84
N ASN A 77 11.11 -18.66 12.89
CA ASN A 77 12.13 -18.61 13.93
C ASN A 77 13.38 -17.84 13.50
N ASN A 78 13.38 -17.30 12.27
CA ASN A 78 14.51 -16.60 11.65
C ASN A 78 15.84 -17.33 11.86
N SER A 79 15.88 -18.60 11.46
CA SER A 79 17.02 -19.48 11.71
C SER A 79 17.41 -20.30 10.48
N LEU A 80 18.66 -20.73 10.45
CA LEU A 80 19.13 -21.80 9.57
C LEU A 80 19.34 -23.06 10.40
N ASP A 81 18.67 -24.14 10.02
CA ASP A 81 18.78 -25.45 10.63
C ASP A 81 19.63 -26.36 9.73
N ILE A 82 20.59 -27.05 10.34
CA ILE A 82 21.49 -28.01 9.69
C ILE A 82 21.10 -29.41 10.16
N ILE A 83 20.82 -30.30 9.22
CA ILE A 83 20.28 -31.64 9.48
C ILE A 83 21.10 -32.66 8.70
N ASP A 84 21.60 -33.68 9.38
CA ASP A 84 22.25 -34.84 8.79
C ASP A 84 21.18 -35.81 8.26
N TYR A 85 21.31 -36.18 6.99
CA TYR A 85 20.44 -37.15 6.30
C TYR A 85 21.18 -38.41 5.83
N SER A 86 22.36 -38.69 6.41
CA SER A 86 23.09 -39.93 6.14
C SER A 86 22.23 -41.18 6.28
N ASN A 87 21.23 -41.14 7.17
CA ASN A 87 20.12 -42.09 7.22
C ASN A 87 18.80 -41.36 6.89
N LEU A 88 18.20 -41.67 5.75
CA LEU A 88 16.90 -41.10 5.37
C LEU A 88 15.80 -41.50 6.33
N ASP A 89 15.90 -42.66 7.00
CA ASP A 89 14.90 -43.17 7.92
C ASP A 89 14.96 -42.51 9.32
N SER A 90 16.05 -41.80 9.60
CA SER A 90 16.30 -41.16 10.89
C SER A 90 17.18 -39.93 10.71
N LEU A 91 16.53 -38.80 10.43
CA LEU A 91 17.20 -37.52 10.29
C LEU A 91 17.74 -37.04 11.64
N LYS A 92 18.98 -36.55 11.65
CA LYS A 92 19.62 -36.06 12.87
C LYS A 92 19.85 -34.56 12.78
N PHE A 93 19.23 -33.82 13.68
CA PHE A 93 19.50 -32.40 13.84
C PHE A 93 20.95 -32.18 14.33
N ILE A 94 21.69 -31.33 13.62
CA ILE A 94 23.09 -31.01 13.94
C ILE A 94 23.17 -29.70 14.73
N LYS A 95 22.63 -28.62 14.15
CA LYS A 95 22.83 -27.26 14.65
C LYS A 95 21.73 -26.34 14.15
N LYS A 96 21.38 -25.35 14.96
CA LYS A 96 20.56 -24.19 14.58
C LYS A 96 21.41 -22.93 14.69
N ILE A 97 21.31 -22.08 13.69
CA ILE A 97 21.99 -20.80 13.61
C ILE A 97 20.92 -19.72 13.62
N ASP A 98 21.02 -18.81 14.58
CA ASP A 98 20.14 -17.65 14.64
C ASP A 98 20.54 -16.62 13.59
N LEU A 99 19.56 -16.15 12.82
CA LEU A 99 19.73 -15.13 11.79
C LEU A 99 19.17 -13.76 12.20
N SER A 100 18.64 -13.64 13.42
CA SER A 100 18.05 -12.40 13.97
C SER A 100 19.01 -11.21 14.01
N ALA A 101 20.31 -11.46 14.12
CA ALA A 101 21.34 -10.43 14.05
C ALA A 101 21.45 -9.78 12.66
N TYR A 102 21.02 -10.47 11.60
CA TYR A 102 21.19 -10.03 10.22
C TYR A 102 19.93 -9.40 9.63
N GLY A 103 18.75 -9.71 10.16
CA GLY A 103 17.48 -9.15 9.69
C GLY A 103 16.29 -9.81 10.37
N LYS A 104 15.10 -9.70 9.76
CA LYS A 104 13.84 -10.19 10.32
C LYS A 104 13.38 -11.52 9.72
N THR A 105 13.47 -11.63 8.40
CA THR A 105 12.81 -12.72 7.67
C THR A 105 13.77 -13.30 6.64
N PRO A 106 14.27 -14.54 6.79
CA PRO A 106 15.04 -15.19 5.75
C PRO A 106 14.11 -15.59 4.60
N THR A 107 14.51 -15.33 3.37
CA THR A 107 13.64 -15.49 2.18
C THR A 107 14.05 -16.62 1.26
N SER A 108 15.36 -16.82 1.07
CA SER A 108 15.88 -17.85 0.18
C SER A 108 17.30 -18.23 0.56
N LEU A 109 17.63 -19.49 0.30
CA LEU A 109 18.89 -20.14 0.63
C LEU A 109 19.48 -20.78 -0.63
N ALA A 110 20.79 -20.61 -0.83
CA ALA A 110 21.55 -21.29 -1.87
C ALA A 110 22.85 -21.87 -1.31
N PHE A 111 23.32 -22.97 -1.87
CA PHE A 111 24.58 -23.63 -1.50
C PHE A 111 25.39 -23.94 -2.75
N ALA A 112 26.63 -23.47 -2.78
CA ALA A 112 27.58 -23.75 -3.84
C ALA A 112 29.01 -23.54 -3.33
N ASN A 113 29.99 -24.25 -3.89
CA ASN A 113 31.41 -24.05 -3.55
C ASN A 113 31.71 -24.03 -2.04
N LYS A 114 31.07 -24.93 -1.28
CA LYS A 114 31.15 -24.99 0.21
C LYS A 114 30.75 -23.69 0.91
N THR A 115 29.89 -22.89 0.31
CA THR A 115 29.38 -21.66 0.89
C THR A 115 27.86 -21.64 0.83
N LEU A 116 27.24 -21.29 1.95
CA LEU A 116 25.82 -21.01 2.05
C LEU A 116 25.61 -19.52 1.86
N ALA A 117 24.62 -19.14 1.07
CA ALA A 117 24.18 -17.76 0.96
C ALA A 117 22.70 -17.67 1.28
N ILE A 118 22.36 -16.75 2.19
CA ILE A 118 21.02 -16.55 2.70
C ILE A 118 20.60 -15.12 2.46
N THR A 119 19.46 -14.93 1.83
CA THR A 119 18.82 -13.63 1.71
C THR A 119 17.90 -13.39 2.90
N ILE A 120 17.98 -12.20 3.49
CA ILE A 120 17.22 -11.84 4.69
C ILE A 120 16.64 -10.43 4.50
N GLU A 121 15.32 -10.33 4.60
CA GLU A 121 14.62 -9.05 4.64
C GLU A 121 14.88 -8.33 5.97
N ASN A 122 14.98 -7.01 5.90
CA ASN A 122 15.17 -6.17 7.08
C ASN A 122 13.86 -6.03 7.87
N LYS A 123 13.94 -5.54 9.11
CA LYS A 123 12.77 -5.32 9.99
C LYS A 123 11.78 -4.34 9.37
N VAL A 124 12.29 -3.30 8.75
CA VAL A 124 11.54 -2.37 7.89
C VAL A 124 11.74 -2.83 6.46
N ILE A 125 10.66 -3.24 5.79
CA ILE A 125 10.74 -3.90 4.48
C ILE A 125 11.27 -2.98 3.35
N LEU A 126 11.18 -1.66 3.56
CA LEU A 126 11.70 -0.63 2.66
C LEU A 126 13.19 -0.35 2.87
N ASP A 127 13.78 -0.79 3.97
CA ASP A 127 15.21 -0.68 4.20
C ASP A 127 15.96 -1.75 3.41
N SER A 128 17.26 -1.52 3.21
CA SER A 128 18.12 -2.47 2.52
C SER A 128 18.06 -3.84 3.20
N GLY A 129 17.82 -4.88 2.39
CA GLY A 129 17.94 -6.27 2.83
C GLY A 129 19.40 -6.65 3.00
N LYS A 130 19.66 -7.87 3.47
CA LYS A 130 21.02 -8.41 3.56
C LYS A 130 21.13 -9.75 2.87
N VAL A 131 22.32 -10.02 2.35
CA VAL A 131 22.76 -11.37 2.02
C VAL A 131 23.88 -11.75 2.96
N VAL A 132 23.73 -12.90 3.60
CA VAL A 132 24.68 -13.44 4.57
C VAL A 132 25.32 -14.68 3.99
N PHE A 133 26.65 -14.69 3.95
CA PHE A 133 27.44 -15.83 3.51
C PHE A 133 27.99 -16.56 4.73
N LEU A 134 27.72 -17.86 4.81
CA LEU A 134 28.15 -18.74 5.89
C LEU A 134 28.93 -19.93 5.32
N ASN A 135 29.83 -20.50 6.11
CA ASN A 135 30.42 -21.78 5.79
C ASN A 135 29.40 -22.93 6.03
N PRO A 136 29.71 -24.18 5.62
CA PRO A 136 28.80 -25.32 5.79
C PRO A 136 28.54 -25.70 7.27
N ASN A 137 29.37 -25.21 8.21
CA ASN A 137 29.22 -25.40 9.65
C ASN A 137 28.34 -24.30 10.29
N GLY A 138 27.93 -23.30 9.51
CA GLY A 138 27.12 -22.17 9.96
C GLY A 138 27.91 -20.98 10.51
N ASP A 139 29.23 -20.96 10.34
CA ASP A 139 30.05 -19.84 10.79
C ASP A 139 30.02 -18.71 9.76
N TYR A 140 30.00 -17.47 10.27
CA TYR A 140 29.91 -16.27 9.44
C TYR A 140 31.18 -16.04 8.62
N ILE A 141 31.00 -15.73 7.33
CA ILE A 141 32.08 -15.31 6.42
C ILE A 141 32.00 -13.82 6.18
N THR A 142 30.88 -13.36 5.60
CA THR A 142 30.63 -11.94 5.29
C THR A 142 29.14 -11.69 5.07
N SER A 143 28.73 -10.43 5.02
CA SER A 143 27.39 -10.03 4.61
C SER A 143 27.41 -8.74 3.83
N LEU A 144 26.47 -8.62 2.91
CA LEU A 144 26.34 -7.51 1.99
C LEU A 144 24.95 -6.88 2.09
N ALA A 145 24.90 -5.56 1.95
CA ALA A 145 23.64 -4.84 1.86
C ALA A 145 23.11 -4.94 0.42
N VAL A 146 21.85 -5.35 0.27
CA VAL A 146 21.17 -5.43 -1.03
C VAL A 146 19.91 -4.60 -1.03
N ALA A 147 19.34 -4.41 -2.22
CA ALA A 147 18.09 -3.67 -2.36
C ALA A 147 16.98 -4.20 -1.41
N PRO A 148 15.98 -3.37 -1.08
CA PRO A 148 14.81 -3.80 -0.33
C PRO A 148 14.04 -4.92 -1.04
N TYR A 149 13.08 -5.55 -0.34
CA TYR A 149 12.22 -6.62 -0.88
C TYR A 149 12.98 -7.78 -1.53
N VAL A 150 14.05 -8.25 -0.89
CA VAL A 150 14.80 -9.41 -1.36
C VAL A 150 13.92 -10.66 -1.39
N LYS A 151 14.07 -11.49 -2.43
CA LYS A 151 13.24 -12.68 -2.65
C LYS A 151 14.05 -13.94 -2.80
N SER A 152 14.90 -14.01 -3.82
CA SER A 152 15.58 -15.25 -4.17
C SER A 152 17.07 -15.04 -4.39
N ILE A 153 17.85 -16.10 -4.19
CA ILE A 153 19.29 -16.13 -4.42
C ILE A 153 19.69 -17.39 -5.20
N ALA A 154 20.64 -17.23 -6.11
CA ALA A 154 21.22 -18.33 -6.89
C ALA A 154 22.72 -18.11 -7.11
N PHE A 155 23.47 -19.21 -7.11
CA PHE A 155 24.87 -19.21 -7.52
C PHE A 155 25.00 -19.60 -8.99
N ASP A 156 25.92 -18.94 -9.67
CA ASP A 156 26.49 -19.41 -10.93
C ASP A 156 27.93 -19.82 -10.68
N GLU A 157 28.15 -21.13 -10.62
CA GLU A 157 29.45 -21.73 -10.32
C GLU A 157 30.45 -21.56 -11.47
N ILE A 158 29.97 -21.38 -12.71
CA ILE A 158 30.80 -21.29 -13.90
C ILE A 158 31.40 -19.88 -13.97
N ASP A 159 30.54 -18.87 -13.92
CA ASP A 159 30.94 -17.46 -14.01
C ASP A 159 31.41 -16.88 -12.68
N LYS A 160 31.33 -17.65 -11.59
CA LYS A 160 31.62 -17.21 -10.22
C LYS A 160 30.83 -15.95 -9.87
N LYS A 161 29.51 -16.04 -10.02
CA LYS A 161 28.58 -14.94 -9.68
C LYS A 161 27.49 -15.42 -8.73
N VAL A 162 26.93 -14.46 -7.99
CA VAL A 162 25.72 -14.67 -7.19
C VAL A 162 24.65 -13.70 -7.69
N PHE A 163 23.49 -14.25 -8.00
CA PHE A 163 22.33 -13.49 -8.43
C PHE A 163 21.32 -13.42 -7.31
N ILE A 164 20.87 -12.21 -6.99
CA ILE A 164 19.86 -11.96 -5.98
C ILE A 164 18.74 -11.16 -6.63
N THR A 165 17.52 -11.62 -6.42
CA THR A 165 16.33 -10.99 -6.98
C THR A 165 15.57 -10.23 -5.91
N ASN A 166 15.10 -9.06 -6.28
CA ASN A 166 14.30 -8.16 -5.47
C ASN A 166 13.07 -7.78 -6.28
N PHE A 167 11.90 -7.88 -5.66
CA PHE A 167 10.65 -7.57 -6.35
C PHE A 167 9.69 -6.80 -5.45
N ASP A 168 9.19 -5.69 -5.97
CA ASP A 168 8.17 -4.87 -5.35
C ASP A 168 7.08 -4.48 -6.38
N ALA A 169 6.14 -3.64 -5.97
CA ALA A 169 5.10 -3.15 -6.87
C ALA A 169 5.64 -2.29 -8.03
N SER A 170 6.86 -1.74 -7.87
CA SER A 170 7.52 -0.82 -8.79
C SER A 170 8.30 -1.54 -9.89
N GLY A 171 8.68 -2.80 -9.68
CA GLY A 171 9.39 -3.60 -10.67
C GLY A 171 10.30 -4.66 -10.06
N TYR A 172 11.29 -5.09 -10.85
CA TYR A 172 12.25 -6.13 -10.47
C TYR A 172 13.66 -5.55 -10.48
N LYS A 173 14.44 -5.84 -9.45
CA LYS A 173 15.88 -5.55 -9.40
C LYS A 173 16.64 -6.86 -9.26
N ILE A 174 17.75 -6.98 -9.97
CA ILE A 174 18.65 -8.12 -9.90
C ILE A 174 20.01 -7.61 -9.46
N ASN A 175 20.43 -7.98 -8.26
CA ASN A 175 21.77 -7.72 -7.75
C ASN A 175 22.69 -8.86 -8.19
N VAL A 176 23.77 -8.52 -8.87
CA VAL A 176 24.81 -9.45 -9.33
C VAL A 176 26.07 -9.18 -8.52
N ILE A 177 26.58 -10.20 -7.84
CA ILE A 177 27.82 -10.13 -7.07
C ILE A 177 28.87 -10.97 -7.78
N ASP A 178 30.01 -10.36 -8.09
CA ASP A 178 31.18 -11.08 -8.57
C ASP A 178 31.95 -11.69 -7.38
N ILE A 179 32.03 -13.03 -7.35
CA ILE A 179 32.73 -13.80 -6.29
C ILE A 179 34.05 -14.40 -6.79
N SER A 180 34.59 -13.92 -7.92
CA SER A 180 35.84 -14.42 -8.52
C SER A 180 37.06 -14.29 -7.60
N LYS A 181 37.08 -13.30 -6.72
CA LYS A 181 38.16 -13.00 -5.75
C LYS A 181 37.99 -13.71 -4.39
N GLY A 182 37.02 -14.61 -4.27
CA GLY A 182 36.66 -15.25 -3.00
C GLY A 182 35.62 -14.45 -2.22
N ILE A 183 34.77 -15.15 -1.48
CA ILE A 183 33.60 -14.58 -0.78
C ILE A 183 34.04 -13.79 0.44
N GLU A 184 35.19 -14.12 1.04
CA GLU A 184 35.79 -13.37 2.14
C GLU A 184 36.27 -11.96 1.75
N ASN A 185 36.44 -11.67 0.45
CA ASN A 185 36.98 -10.40 -0.05
C ASN A 185 35.94 -9.52 -0.75
N ILE A 186 34.65 -9.87 -0.70
CA ILE A 186 33.58 -9.07 -1.32
C ILE A 186 33.09 -7.99 -0.37
N SER A 187 32.67 -6.87 -0.96
CA SER A 187 32.03 -5.73 -0.28
C SER A 187 30.86 -5.21 -1.11
N ASP A 188 30.11 -4.25 -0.57
CA ASP A 188 28.97 -3.65 -1.28
C ASP A 188 29.37 -3.03 -2.64
N ALA A 189 30.65 -2.66 -2.82
CA ALA A 189 31.18 -2.15 -4.08
C ALA A 189 31.24 -3.20 -5.22
N ASN A 190 31.15 -4.49 -4.89
CA ASN A 190 31.16 -5.58 -5.86
C ASN A 190 29.76 -5.91 -6.40
N ILE A 191 28.74 -5.19 -5.96
CA ILE A 191 27.34 -5.42 -6.34
C ILE A 191 27.01 -4.57 -7.56
N THR A 192 26.59 -5.22 -8.63
CA THR A 192 25.99 -4.57 -9.80
C THR A 192 24.48 -4.77 -9.77
N THR A 193 23.70 -3.69 -9.67
CA THR A 193 22.24 -3.76 -9.66
C THR A 193 21.66 -3.49 -11.04
N LEU A 194 21.03 -4.50 -11.64
CA LEU A 194 20.22 -4.35 -12.84
C LEU A 194 18.79 -4.03 -12.43
N THR A 195 18.23 -2.95 -12.95
CA THR A 195 16.87 -2.50 -12.60
C THR A 195 15.95 -2.57 -13.81
N TYR A 196 14.80 -3.21 -13.61
CA TYR A 196 13.65 -3.12 -14.50
C TYR A 196 12.51 -2.45 -13.75
N GLU A 197 12.15 -1.25 -14.19
CA GLU A 197 10.97 -0.56 -13.66
C GLU A 197 9.73 -0.94 -14.46
N LYS A 198 8.67 -1.33 -13.76
CA LYS A 198 7.38 -1.58 -14.36
C LYS A 198 6.81 -0.24 -14.83
N GLU A 199 6.43 -0.18 -16.10
CA GLU A 199 5.81 1.02 -16.67
C GLU A 199 4.54 1.38 -15.89
N LYS A 200 4.43 2.65 -15.47
CA LYS A 200 3.22 3.10 -14.80
C LYS A 200 2.11 3.23 -15.84
N ALA A 201 0.86 3.10 -15.41
CA ALA A 201 -0.29 3.29 -16.28
C ALA A 201 -0.23 4.68 -16.97
N ALA A 202 0.19 5.71 -16.25
CA ALA A 202 0.40 7.06 -16.79
C ALA A 202 1.42 7.10 -17.94
N ASP A 203 2.54 6.40 -17.81
CA ASP A 203 3.57 6.35 -18.85
C ASP A 203 3.06 5.67 -20.12
N SER A 204 2.20 4.67 -19.96
CA SER A 204 1.50 4.03 -21.08
C SER A 204 0.56 5.00 -21.81
N PHE A 205 -0.14 5.89 -21.08
CA PHE A 205 -0.99 6.92 -21.69
C PHE A 205 -0.19 7.96 -22.47
N ILE A 206 0.97 8.37 -21.96
CA ILE A 206 1.86 9.33 -22.64
C ILE A 206 2.36 8.75 -23.97
N LYS A 207 2.67 7.46 -24.02
CA LYS A 207 3.08 6.79 -25.27
C LYS A 207 1.96 6.70 -26.30
N LEU A 208 0.73 6.48 -25.84
CA LEU A 208 -0.44 6.34 -26.71
C LEU A 208 -0.95 7.69 -27.23
N ASP A 209 -0.83 8.75 -26.42
CA ASP A 209 -1.22 10.12 -26.80
C ASP A 209 -0.10 11.11 -26.43
N PRO A 210 0.97 11.20 -27.25
CA PRO A 210 2.10 12.08 -26.97
C PRO A 210 1.76 13.58 -27.00
N ILE A 211 0.69 13.95 -27.72
CA ILE A 211 0.25 15.35 -27.88
C ILE A 211 -0.72 15.73 -26.76
N GLY A 212 -1.38 14.74 -26.12
CA GLY A 212 -2.32 14.94 -25.00
C GLY A 212 -3.75 15.31 -25.43
N ILE A 213 -4.09 15.17 -26.71
CA ILE A 213 -5.43 15.52 -27.23
C ILE A 213 -6.48 14.54 -26.71
N GLY A 214 -6.19 13.25 -26.72
CA GLY A 214 -7.06 12.22 -26.14
C GLY A 214 -7.25 12.42 -24.64
N MET A 215 -6.18 12.76 -23.91
CA MET A 215 -6.25 13.03 -22.47
C MET A 215 -7.18 14.20 -22.16
N THR A 216 -7.07 15.31 -22.90
CA THR A 216 -7.92 16.49 -22.71
C THR A 216 -9.38 16.25 -23.12
N MET A 217 -9.63 15.50 -24.19
CA MET A 217 -10.99 15.14 -24.60
C MET A 217 -11.70 14.27 -23.56
N VAL A 218 -11.02 13.29 -22.97
CA VAL A 218 -11.60 12.45 -21.91
C VAL A 218 -11.90 13.29 -20.66
N ALA A 219 -10.96 14.15 -20.25
CA ALA A 219 -11.17 15.04 -19.12
C ALA A 219 -12.37 15.98 -19.33
N MET A 220 -12.46 16.63 -20.49
CA MET A 220 -13.59 17.50 -20.82
C MET A 220 -14.91 16.74 -20.87
N SER A 221 -14.92 15.54 -21.46
CA SER A 221 -16.12 14.72 -21.55
C SER A 221 -16.67 14.36 -20.16
N ILE A 222 -15.79 13.98 -19.21
CA ILE A 222 -16.19 13.67 -17.83
C ILE A 222 -16.82 14.89 -17.15
N VAL A 223 -16.25 16.08 -17.33
CA VAL A 223 -16.77 17.34 -16.76
C VAL A 223 -18.17 17.63 -17.30
N PHE A 224 -18.37 17.56 -18.62
CA PHE A 224 -19.69 17.78 -19.21
C PHE A 224 -20.73 16.74 -18.76
N VAL A 225 -20.34 15.46 -18.70
CA VAL A 225 -21.23 14.40 -18.21
C VAL A 225 -21.63 14.65 -16.75
N ALA A 226 -20.69 15.04 -15.90
CA ALA A 226 -20.98 15.36 -14.50
C ALA A 226 -21.93 16.56 -14.36
N LEU A 227 -21.73 17.63 -15.15
CA LEU A 227 -22.60 18.80 -15.14
C LEU A 227 -24.00 18.50 -15.68
N ILE A 228 -24.11 17.73 -16.76
CA ILE A 228 -25.40 17.30 -17.32
C ILE A 228 -26.15 16.43 -16.30
N LEU A 229 -25.46 15.50 -15.64
CA LEU A 229 -26.05 14.65 -14.61
C LEU A 229 -26.57 15.51 -13.44
N LEU A 230 -25.78 16.47 -12.96
CA LEU A 230 -26.20 17.39 -11.91
C LEU A 230 -27.42 18.23 -12.32
N TYR A 231 -27.43 18.73 -13.56
CA TYR A 231 -28.56 19.46 -14.13
C TYR A 231 -29.84 18.61 -14.19
N LEU A 232 -29.74 17.35 -14.62
CA LEU A 232 -30.88 16.43 -14.64
C LEU A 232 -31.41 16.14 -13.23
N ILE A 233 -30.53 16.03 -12.23
CA ILE A 233 -30.95 15.88 -10.83
C ILE A 233 -31.76 17.10 -10.37
N PHE A 234 -31.29 18.32 -10.63
CA PHE A 234 -32.02 19.52 -10.25
C PHE A 234 -33.36 19.65 -10.96
N ILE A 235 -33.43 19.30 -12.26
CA ILE A 235 -34.69 19.24 -12.98
C ILE A 235 -35.64 18.22 -12.37
N TYR A 236 -35.13 17.04 -12.02
CA TYR A 236 -35.96 15.98 -11.45
C TYR A 236 -36.51 16.37 -10.07
N ILE A 237 -35.69 16.98 -9.21
CA ILE A 237 -36.12 17.53 -7.92
C ILE A 237 -37.14 18.65 -8.14
N GLY A 238 -36.87 19.57 -9.06
CA GLY A 238 -37.79 20.65 -9.42
C GLY A 238 -39.14 20.10 -9.87
N TYR A 239 -39.15 19.10 -10.76
CA TYR A 239 -40.35 18.42 -11.24
C TYR A 239 -41.13 17.77 -10.09
N LEU A 240 -40.47 17.04 -9.19
CA LEU A 240 -41.11 16.43 -8.02
C LEU A 240 -41.66 17.47 -7.02
N ASN A 241 -41.03 18.62 -6.91
CA ASN A 241 -41.45 19.69 -6.01
C ASN A 241 -42.53 20.60 -6.62
N THR A 242 -42.88 20.42 -7.90
CA THR A 242 -44.02 21.13 -8.48
C THR A 242 -45.33 20.62 -7.89
N SER A 243 -46.21 21.57 -7.61
CA SER A 243 -47.61 21.41 -7.21
C SER A 243 -48.42 20.47 -8.11
N GLY A 244 -47.93 20.10 -9.31
CA GLY A 244 -48.59 19.23 -10.28
C GLY A 244 -48.89 17.81 -9.79
N PHE A 245 -48.03 17.18 -8.99
CA PHE A 245 -48.31 15.84 -8.43
C PHE A 245 -49.42 15.89 -7.35
N ARG A 246 -49.43 16.96 -6.54
CA ARG A 246 -50.48 17.24 -5.54
C ARG A 246 -51.82 17.54 -6.22
N LYS A 247 -51.81 18.38 -7.26
CA LYS A 247 -52.98 18.73 -8.07
C LYS A 247 -53.61 17.50 -8.71
N LYS A 248 -52.81 16.66 -9.38
CA LYS A 248 -53.28 15.44 -10.05
C LYS A 248 -53.77 14.35 -9.07
N SER A 249 -53.26 14.33 -7.83
CA SER A 249 -53.75 13.46 -6.76
C SER A 249 -55.09 13.95 -6.16
N LEU A 250 -55.30 15.26 -6.08
CA LEU A 250 -56.52 15.90 -5.56
C LEU A 250 -57.67 15.91 -6.59
N GLU A 251 -57.36 16.11 -7.88
CA GLU A 251 -58.31 15.97 -8.99
C GLU A 251 -58.87 14.54 -9.06
N LYS A 252 -58.03 13.53 -8.84
CA LYS A 252 -58.44 12.11 -8.80
C LYS A 252 -59.30 11.75 -7.58
N LYS A 253 -59.32 12.61 -6.54
CA LYS A 253 -60.17 12.51 -5.34
C LYS A 253 -61.44 13.38 -5.41
N GLY A 254 -61.72 14.02 -6.56
CA GLY A 254 -62.94 14.80 -6.79
C GLY A 254 -62.97 16.18 -6.12
N LYS A 255 -61.86 16.67 -5.55
CA LYS A 255 -61.77 17.99 -4.92
C LYS A 255 -61.21 19.04 -5.90
N LEU A 256 -62.08 19.49 -6.80
CA LEU A 256 -61.72 20.41 -7.89
C LEU A 256 -61.36 21.83 -7.41
N GLU A 257 -61.95 22.31 -6.31
CA GLU A 257 -61.65 23.65 -5.76
C GLU A 257 -60.30 23.75 -5.05
N GLU A 258 -59.88 22.70 -4.33
CA GLU A 258 -58.55 22.65 -3.68
C GLU A 258 -57.42 22.45 -4.73
N ALA A 259 -57.73 21.77 -5.85
CA ALA A 259 -56.80 21.58 -6.96
C ALA A 259 -56.56 22.85 -7.80
N SER A 260 -57.51 23.80 -7.85
CA SER A 260 -57.33 25.05 -8.60
C SER A 260 -56.38 26.03 -7.87
N LYS A 261 -56.35 26.00 -6.53
CA LYS A 261 -55.48 26.84 -5.69
C LYS A 261 -54.03 26.35 -5.63
N ILE A 262 -53.77 25.11 -5.99
CA ILE A 262 -52.44 24.50 -5.96
C ILE A 262 -51.80 24.74 -7.32
N GLY A 263 -51.01 25.81 -7.42
CA GLY A 263 -50.36 26.27 -8.65
C GLY A 263 -50.58 27.75 -8.98
N GLU A 264 -51.38 28.46 -8.18
CA GLU A 264 -51.33 29.93 -8.14
C GLU A 264 -50.09 30.30 -7.31
N ASP A 265 -48.91 30.18 -7.91
CA ASP A 265 -47.69 30.72 -7.33
C ASP A 265 -47.92 32.22 -7.20
N ALA A 266 -48.09 32.68 -5.96
CA ALA A 266 -48.31 34.08 -5.70
C ALA A 266 -47.13 34.86 -6.33
N PRO A 267 -47.36 36.01 -6.97
CA PRO A 267 -46.26 36.76 -7.56
C PRO A 267 -45.17 37.01 -6.51
N GLY A 268 -43.91 37.09 -6.93
CA GLY A 268 -42.76 37.22 -6.01
C GLY A 268 -42.92 38.34 -4.98
N ASP A 269 -43.66 39.39 -5.34
CA ASP A 269 -44.03 40.51 -4.48
C ASP A 269 -44.85 40.10 -3.26
N VAL A 270 -45.76 39.14 -3.41
CA VAL A 270 -46.57 38.60 -2.31
C VAL A 270 -45.70 37.77 -1.38
N TYR A 271 -44.78 36.97 -1.91
CA TYR A 271 -43.81 36.25 -1.08
C TYR A 271 -42.86 37.20 -0.35
N ALA A 272 -42.43 38.28 -1.00
CA ALA A 272 -41.63 39.33 -0.38
C ALA A 272 -42.42 40.06 0.72
N ALA A 273 -43.69 40.39 0.47
CA ALA A 273 -44.57 41.00 1.47
C ALA A 273 -44.81 40.07 2.68
N ILE A 274 -45.02 38.77 2.45
CA ILE A 274 -45.14 37.76 3.50
C ILE A 274 -43.83 37.64 4.29
N ALA A 275 -42.68 37.61 3.61
CA ALA A 275 -41.37 37.54 4.25
C ALA A 275 -41.09 38.79 5.10
N ILE A 276 -41.45 39.98 4.60
CA ILE A 276 -41.36 41.24 5.35
C ILE A 276 -42.29 41.22 6.56
N ALA A 277 -43.54 40.77 6.39
CA ALA A 277 -44.50 40.68 7.49
C ALA A 277 -44.03 39.71 8.58
N LEU A 278 -43.49 38.54 8.19
CA LEU A 278 -42.90 37.57 9.12
C LEU A 278 -41.65 38.12 9.79
N HIS A 279 -40.77 38.80 9.06
CA HIS A 279 -39.60 39.45 9.64
C HIS A 279 -40.03 40.50 10.68
N LEU A 280 -40.99 41.37 10.35
CA LEU A 280 -41.49 42.39 11.27
C LEU A 280 -42.13 41.78 12.51
N TYR A 281 -42.92 40.72 12.34
CA TYR A 281 -43.52 39.98 13.45
C TYR A 281 -42.45 39.34 14.34
N GLN A 282 -41.44 38.71 13.75
CA GLN A 282 -40.36 38.07 14.49
C GLN A 282 -39.47 39.10 15.19
N SER A 283 -39.18 40.25 14.57
CA SER A 283 -38.45 41.34 15.24
C SER A 283 -39.25 41.91 16.42
N GLN A 284 -40.57 42.05 16.30
CA GLN A 284 -41.41 42.51 17.42
C GLN A 284 -41.41 41.54 18.61
N ILE A 285 -41.28 40.23 18.38
CA ILE A 285 -41.14 39.24 19.46
C ILE A 285 -39.76 39.33 20.14
N HIS A 286 -38.73 39.73 19.40
CA HIS A 286 -37.38 39.90 19.96
C HIS A 286 -37.19 41.25 20.68
N ASP A 287 -38.08 42.22 20.47
CA ASP A 287 -38.12 43.53 21.15
C ASP A 287 -39.05 43.55 22.38
N GLU A 288 -39.30 42.41 23.02
CA GLU A 288 -39.68 42.42 24.46
C GLU A 288 -38.45 42.73 25.31
N GLU A 289 -37.84 43.89 25.10
CA GLU A 289 -36.98 44.49 26.11
C GLU A 289 -37.88 44.92 27.27
N ASN A 290 -37.51 44.51 28.50
CA ASN A 290 -38.23 44.83 29.73
C ASN A 290 -38.43 46.35 29.85
N THR A 291 -39.62 46.87 29.53
CA THR A 291 -39.97 48.30 29.56
C THR A 291 -40.17 48.79 31.00
N VAL A 292 -39.13 48.67 31.83
CA VAL A 292 -38.98 49.43 33.07
C VAL A 292 -37.81 50.36 32.87
N ILE A 293 -38.11 51.58 32.38
CA ILE A 293 -37.14 52.67 32.38
C ILE A 293 -37.03 53.18 33.83
N THR A 294 -36.19 52.56 34.65
CA THR A 294 -35.79 53.14 35.94
C THR A 294 -34.89 54.34 35.69
N MET A 295 -35.48 55.51 35.45
CA MET A 295 -34.77 56.78 35.58
C MET A 295 -34.43 56.99 37.05
N GLU A 296 -33.27 56.52 37.49
CA GLU A 296 -32.70 56.92 38.75
C GLU A 296 -32.27 58.39 38.63
N LYS A 297 -32.88 59.28 39.42
CA LYS A 297 -32.50 60.69 39.44
C LYS A 297 -31.12 60.79 40.08
N VAL A 298 -30.07 60.71 39.25
CA VAL A 298 -28.69 60.94 39.67
C VAL A 298 -28.62 62.36 40.21
N ALA A 299 -28.60 62.51 41.55
CA ALA A 299 -28.15 63.75 42.15
C ALA A 299 -26.77 64.04 41.55
N ARG A 300 -26.59 65.22 40.96
CA ARG A 300 -25.32 65.62 40.36
C ARG A 300 -24.28 65.81 41.48
N THR A 301 -23.81 64.71 42.07
CA THR A 301 -22.59 64.67 42.84
C THR A 301 -21.50 64.81 41.80
N TYR A 302 -20.97 66.02 41.67
CA TYR A 302 -19.91 66.33 40.72
C TYR A 302 -18.83 65.25 40.78
N SER A 303 -18.65 64.51 39.68
CA SER A 303 -17.49 63.62 39.55
C SER A 303 -16.24 64.50 39.44
N PRO A 304 -15.21 64.28 40.28
CA PRO A 304 -14.02 65.12 40.28
C PRO A 304 -13.23 65.02 38.96
N TRP A 305 -13.51 64.01 38.13
CA TRP A 305 -12.79 63.74 36.88
C TRP A 305 -13.05 64.76 35.75
N SER A 306 -14.10 65.59 35.85
CA SER A 306 -14.38 66.68 34.89
C SER A 306 -14.44 68.06 35.57
N SER A 307 -13.87 68.20 36.77
CA SER A 307 -13.91 69.50 37.45
C SER A 307 -12.78 70.42 36.98
N LYS A 308 -13.15 71.52 36.30
CA LYS A 308 -12.20 72.53 35.78
C LYS A 308 -11.34 73.20 36.85
N ILE A 309 -11.69 73.07 38.13
CA ILE A 309 -10.98 73.65 39.27
C ILE A 309 -9.61 73.00 39.50
N TYR A 310 -9.45 71.70 39.20
CA TYR A 310 -8.14 71.01 39.29
C TYR A 310 -7.26 71.20 38.04
N GLY A 311 -7.79 71.83 36.97
CA GLY A 311 -7.06 72.07 35.72
C GLY A 311 -6.38 73.44 35.63
N LEU A 312 -6.54 74.30 36.63
CA LEU A 312 -5.92 75.63 36.66
C LEU A 312 -4.53 75.56 37.28
N ARG A 313 -3.52 76.00 36.52
CA ARG A 313 -2.12 76.04 36.96
C ARG A 313 -1.96 77.08 38.07
N GLN A 314 -1.58 76.65 39.27
CA GLN A 314 -1.25 77.57 40.37
C GLN A 314 0.09 78.27 40.08
N SER A 315 0.13 79.60 40.18
CA SER A 315 1.37 80.36 40.08
C SER A 315 2.15 80.25 41.40
N PRO A 316 3.48 80.05 41.37
CA PRO A 316 4.28 79.95 42.57
C PRO A 316 4.29 81.27 43.34
N ASN A 317 4.04 81.22 44.64
CA ASN A 317 4.18 82.37 45.54
C ASN A 317 5.68 82.61 45.80
N SER A 318 6.08 83.88 45.73
CA SER A 318 7.44 84.36 46.02
C SER A 318 7.74 84.34 47.51
#